data_AF-A0A7S2YLR9-F1
#
_entry.id   AF-A0A7S2YLR9-F1
#
_cell.length_a   1.000
_cell.length_b   1.000
_cell.length_c   1.000
_cell.angle_alpha   90.00
_cell.angle_beta   90.00
_cell.angle_gamma   90.00
#
_symmetry.space_group_name_H-M   'P 1'
#
loop_
_entity.id
_entity.type
_entity.pdbx_description
1 polymer ?
#
loop_
_entity_poly.entity_id
_entity_poly.type
_entity_poly.pdbx_seq_one_letter_code
_entity_poly.pdbx_strand_id
1 'polypeptide(L)'
;SVSLLLQQSISQYLSYPFPPLFNKPIKMGATAEGYDPRRSKVSDNTMEAFRTQASLTGDLKEVPGIGPSAVKKLKEEGIDNTYQLLGHYMKLAVTEEDENGENTKVDTYLLNQQFWEFLKTTGIASHRSAIVKAVCEKVASNYPAFHDANIYDDDDEED
;
A
#
# COMPACT_ATOMS: atom_id res chain seq x y z
N SER A 1 20.64 29.44 -6.40
CA SER A 1 20.62 29.09 -4.96
C SER A 1 19.37 28.37 -4.45
N VAL A 2 18.41 27.97 -5.31
CA VAL A 2 17.20 27.23 -4.87
C VAL A 2 17.47 25.71 -4.71
N SER A 3 18.40 25.16 -5.49
CA SER A 3 18.77 23.73 -5.47
C SER A 3 19.40 23.25 -4.15
N LEU A 4 20.16 24.13 -3.50
CA LEU A 4 20.86 23.81 -2.25
C LEU A 4 19.92 23.78 -1.04
N LEU A 5 18.89 24.64 -1.06
CA LEU A 5 17.84 24.64 -0.02
C LEU A 5 16.93 23.43 -0.15
N LEU A 6 16.65 22.96 -1.37
CA LEU A 6 15.90 21.73 -1.60
C LEU A 6 16.70 20.49 -1.15
N GLN A 7 18.00 20.43 -1.48
CA GLN A 7 18.88 19.36 -1.00
C GLN A 7 19.06 19.39 0.53
N GLN A 8 19.18 20.57 1.14
CA GLN A 8 19.26 20.68 2.60
C GLN A 8 17.94 20.30 3.27
N SER A 9 16.78 20.68 2.70
CA SER A 9 15.48 20.26 3.21
C SER A 9 15.29 18.75 3.12
N ILE A 10 15.75 18.10 2.04
CA ILE A 10 15.68 16.64 1.88
C ILE A 10 16.64 15.95 2.87
N SER A 11 17.90 16.40 2.97
CA SER A 11 18.86 15.83 3.93
C SER A 11 18.45 16.02 5.38
N GLN A 12 17.82 17.15 5.72
CA GLN A 12 17.30 17.39 7.05
C GLN A 12 16.06 16.53 7.31
N TYR A 13 15.21 16.28 6.31
CA TYR A 13 14.10 15.33 6.40
C TYR A 13 14.56 13.88 6.57
N LEU A 14 15.69 13.52 5.94
CA LEU A 14 16.34 12.21 6.07
C LEU A 14 17.16 12.06 7.37
N SER A 15 17.48 13.14 8.09
CA SER A 15 18.26 13.10 9.33
C SER A 15 17.43 13.16 10.61
N TYR A 16 16.13 13.45 10.53
CA TYR A 16 15.26 13.28 11.70
C TYR A 16 15.28 11.80 12.09
N PRO A 17 15.53 11.47 13.37
CA PRO A 17 15.31 10.12 13.86
C PRO A 17 13.83 9.83 13.64
N PHE A 18 13.54 9.00 12.63
CA PHE A 18 12.20 8.50 12.39
C PHE A 18 11.73 7.90 13.71
N PRO A 19 10.52 8.22 14.21
CA PRO A 19 9.96 7.43 15.29
C PRO A 19 10.04 5.97 14.84
N PRO A 20 10.55 5.05 15.68
CA PRO A 20 10.60 3.64 15.32
C PRO A 20 9.16 3.17 15.15
N LEU A 21 8.64 3.21 13.93
CA LEU A 21 7.26 2.81 13.66
C LEU A 21 7.06 1.31 13.91
N PHE A 22 8.14 0.54 14.04
CA PHE A 22 8.08 -0.89 14.33
C PHE A 22 9.27 -1.34 15.20
N ASN A 23 9.22 -1.08 16.52
CA ASN A 23 10.07 -1.81 17.50
C ASN A 23 9.39 -3.07 18.06
N LYS A 24 8.35 -3.56 17.39
CA LYS A 24 7.78 -4.88 17.67
C LYS A 24 8.19 -5.79 16.52
N PRO A 25 8.87 -6.93 16.79
CA PRO A 25 9.08 -7.93 15.76
C PRO A 25 7.71 -8.31 15.21
N ILE A 26 7.50 -8.11 13.91
CA ILE A 26 6.35 -8.68 13.23
C ILE A 26 6.58 -10.19 13.33
N LYS A 27 5.88 -10.83 14.27
CA LYS A 27 5.83 -12.28 14.32
C LYS A 27 5.17 -12.69 13.01
N MET A 28 5.93 -13.30 12.10
CA MET A 28 5.41 -14.20 11.07
C MET A 28 4.70 -15.36 11.79
N GLY A 29 3.54 -15.08 12.34
CA GLY A 29 2.58 -16.08 12.73
C GLY A 29 1.66 -16.23 11.54
N ALA A 30 1.62 -17.42 10.95
CA ALA A 30 0.48 -17.86 10.18
C ALA A 30 -0.75 -17.81 11.10
N THR A 31 -1.38 -16.64 11.18
CA THR A 31 -2.70 -16.48 11.80
C THR A 31 -3.70 -16.39 10.67
N ALA A 32 -4.89 -16.98 10.82
CA ALA A 32 -5.98 -16.94 9.85
C ALA A 32 -6.47 -15.50 9.50
N GLU A 33 -5.83 -14.47 10.05
CA GLU A 33 -6.03 -13.07 9.73
C GLU A 33 -4.81 -12.53 8.96
N GLY A 34 -4.96 -12.37 7.66
CA GLY A 34 -4.01 -11.65 6.80
C GLY A 34 -4.73 -11.01 5.62
N TYR A 35 -3.96 -10.28 4.81
CA TYR A 35 -4.41 -9.84 3.51
C TYR A 35 -4.74 -11.04 2.63
N ASP A 36 -5.91 -10.99 2.03
CA ASP A 36 -6.35 -11.90 0.99
C ASP A 36 -7.22 -11.07 0.02
N PRO A 37 -6.84 -10.98 -1.27
CA PRO A 37 -7.57 -10.21 -2.27
C PRO A 37 -8.99 -10.77 -2.52
N ARG A 38 -9.21 -12.07 -2.31
CA ARG A 38 -10.51 -12.75 -2.48
C ARG A 38 -11.53 -12.32 -1.41
N ARG A 39 -11.07 -11.78 -0.29
CA ARG A 39 -11.93 -11.20 0.77
C ARG A 39 -12.47 -9.81 0.41
N SER A 40 -12.06 -9.22 -0.71
CA SER A 40 -12.65 -7.97 -1.19
C SER A 40 -14.12 -8.17 -1.54
N LYS A 41 -15.00 -7.34 -0.95
CA LYS A 41 -16.44 -7.32 -1.25
C LYS A 41 -16.83 -6.21 -2.24
N VAL A 42 -15.85 -5.53 -2.82
CA VAL A 42 -16.09 -4.47 -3.80
C VAL A 42 -16.24 -5.11 -5.18
N SER A 43 -17.24 -4.66 -5.94
CA SER A 43 -17.50 -5.19 -7.29
C SER A 43 -16.35 -4.89 -8.25
N ASP A 44 -16.09 -5.79 -9.20
CA ASP A 44 -15.00 -5.62 -10.17
C ASP A 44 -15.18 -4.36 -11.02
N ASN A 45 -16.42 -3.99 -11.36
CA ASN A 45 -16.72 -2.75 -12.07
C ASN A 45 -16.26 -1.50 -11.28
N THR A 46 -16.44 -1.50 -9.95
CA THR A 46 -15.95 -0.40 -9.10
C THR A 46 -14.43 -0.35 -9.05
N MET A 47 -13.76 -1.51 -9.02
CA MET A 47 -12.29 -1.57 -9.07
C MET A 47 -11.75 -1.08 -10.42
N GLU A 48 -12.36 -1.54 -11.51
CA GLU A 48 -11.98 -1.14 -12.87
C GLU A 48 -12.18 0.37 -13.10
N ALA A 49 -13.29 0.92 -12.63
CA ALA A 49 -13.54 2.36 -12.71
C ALA A 49 -12.45 3.18 -12.00
N PHE A 50 -12.03 2.77 -10.79
CA PHE A 50 -10.96 3.43 -10.06
C PHE A 50 -9.59 3.27 -10.76
N ARG A 51 -9.30 2.05 -11.23
CA ARG A 51 -8.06 1.70 -11.94
C ARG A 51 -7.88 2.56 -13.20
N THR A 52 -8.92 2.64 -14.03
CA THR A 52 -8.93 3.34 -15.33
C THR A 52 -9.14 4.85 -15.23
N GLN A 53 -9.48 5.37 -14.04
CA GLN A 53 -9.65 6.81 -13.82
C GLN A 53 -8.38 7.58 -14.20
N ALA A 54 -8.48 8.46 -15.21
CA ALA A 54 -7.35 9.18 -15.78
C ALA A 54 -6.63 10.12 -14.79
N SER A 55 -7.38 10.71 -13.87
CA SER A 55 -6.86 11.64 -12.87
C SER A 55 -7.53 11.42 -11.52
N LEU A 56 -6.73 11.31 -10.46
CA LEU A 56 -7.23 11.29 -9.09
C LEU A 56 -7.63 12.70 -8.66
N THR A 57 -8.70 12.81 -7.89
CA THR A 57 -9.15 14.11 -7.35
C THR A 57 -8.40 14.46 -6.08
N GLY A 58 -7.81 13.46 -5.41
CA GLY A 58 -7.22 13.59 -4.08
C GLY A 58 -8.23 13.39 -2.95
N ASP A 59 -9.51 13.12 -3.24
CA ASP A 59 -10.47 12.71 -2.23
C ASP A 59 -10.25 11.23 -1.86
N LEU A 60 -9.92 10.96 -0.60
CA LEU A 60 -9.73 9.61 -0.08
C LEU A 60 -10.94 8.69 -0.31
N LYS A 61 -12.15 9.23 -0.43
CA LYS A 61 -13.37 8.44 -0.71
C LYS A 61 -13.44 7.90 -2.14
N GLU A 62 -12.59 8.38 -3.04
CA GLU A 62 -12.52 7.85 -4.40
C GLU A 62 -11.91 6.43 -4.43
N VAL A 63 -11.16 6.06 -3.37
CA VAL A 63 -10.61 4.71 -3.21
C VAL A 63 -11.71 3.75 -2.73
N PRO A 64 -12.00 2.68 -3.49
CA PRO A 64 -12.99 1.69 -3.10
C PRO A 64 -12.72 1.10 -1.71
N GLY A 65 -13.75 1.06 -0.86
CA GLY A 65 -13.66 0.57 0.51
C GLY A 65 -13.34 1.64 1.56
N ILE A 66 -12.98 2.87 1.17
CA ILE A 66 -12.77 3.98 2.10
C ILE A 66 -14.08 4.73 2.38
N GLY A 67 -14.65 4.48 3.56
CA GLY A 67 -15.80 5.23 4.08
C GLY A 67 -15.39 6.42 4.99
N PRO A 68 -16.36 7.24 5.45
CA PRO A 68 -16.10 8.42 6.29
C PRO A 68 -15.30 8.12 7.56
N SER A 69 -15.52 6.96 8.18
CA SER A 69 -14.79 6.53 9.37
C SER A 69 -13.32 6.20 9.08
N ALA A 70 -13.03 5.65 7.90
CA ALA A 70 -11.66 5.38 7.47
C ALA A 70 -10.92 6.68 7.15
N VAL A 71 -11.58 7.63 6.47
CA VAL A 71 -11.02 8.97 6.20
C VAL A 71 -10.58 9.65 7.48
N LYS A 72 -11.41 9.63 8.54
CA LYS A 72 -11.04 10.25 9.82
C LYS A 72 -9.74 9.66 10.39
N LYS A 73 -9.61 8.34 10.37
CA LYS A 73 -8.44 7.63 10.91
C LYS A 73 -7.18 7.84 10.08
N LEU A 74 -7.33 7.84 8.76
CA LEU A 74 -6.21 8.14 7.85
C LEU A 74 -5.69 9.57 8.04
N LYS A 75 -6.59 10.54 8.27
CA LYS A 75 -6.20 11.92 8.60
C LYS A 75 -5.48 12.05 9.93
N GLU A 76 -5.87 11.26 10.93
CA GLU A 76 -5.16 11.19 12.22
C GLU A 76 -3.71 10.68 12.04
N GLU A 77 -3.47 9.81 11.05
CA GLU A 77 -2.14 9.36 10.61
C GLU A 77 -1.42 10.33 9.65
N GLY A 78 -1.99 11.51 9.39
CA GLY A 78 -1.41 12.52 8.49
C GLY A 78 -1.58 12.21 7.00
N ILE A 79 -2.51 11.32 6.64
CA ILE A 79 -2.91 11.02 5.26
C ILE A 79 -4.21 11.77 4.97
N ASP A 80 -4.10 12.91 4.31
CA ASP A 80 -5.20 13.83 4.00
C ASP A 80 -5.82 13.61 2.62
N ASN A 81 -5.07 13.05 1.68
CA ASN A 81 -5.49 12.88 0.29
C ASN A 81 -5.03 11.54 -0.33
N THR A 82 -5.64 11.18 -1.46
CA THR A 82 -5.35 9.92 -2.16
C THR A 82 -3.89 9.79 -2.58
N TYR A 83 -3.24 10.88 -3.00
CA TYR A 83 -1.83 10.86 -3.40
C TYR A 83 -0.91 10.46 -2.25
N GLN A 84 -1.18 10.98 -1.05
CA GLN A 84 -0.43 10.62 0.15
C GLN A 84 -0.66 9.15 0.53
N LEU A 85 -1.87 8.63 0.35
CA LEU A 85 -2.16 7.21 0.59
C LEU A 85 -1.38 6.31 -0.37
N LEU A 86 -1.38 6.62 -1.68
CA LEU A 86 -0.59 5.88 -2.67
C LEU A 86 0.91 6.00 -2.39
N GLY A 87 1.38 7.19 -2.02
CA GLY A 87 2.77 7.41 -1.64
C GLY A 87 3.15 6.64 -0.37
N HIS A 88 2.24 6.51 0.60
CA HIS A 88 2.45 5.69 1.79
C HIS A 88 2.59 4.21 1.43
N TYR A 89 1.73 3.71 0.55
CA TYR A 89 1.84 2.34 0.02
C TYR A 89 3.20 2.11 -0.66
N MET A 90 3.62 2.99 -1.58
CA MET A 90 4.90 2.84 -2.28
C MET A 90 6.12 2.90 -1.34
N LYS A 91 6.04 3.61 -0.21
CA LYS A 91 7.12 3.65 0.80
C LYS A 91 7.34 2.32 1.50
N LEU A 92 6.34 1.45 1.54
CA LEU A 92 6.45 0.11 2.13
C LEU A 92 7.05 -0.90 1.17
N ALA A 93 7.32 -0.51 -0.07
CA ALA A 93 7.91 -1.41 -1.05
C ALA A 93 9.31 -1.80 -0.61
N VAL A 94 9.47 -3.10 -0.36
CA VAL A 94 10.76 -3.73 -0.16
C VAL A 94 11.16 -4.32 -1.51
N THR A 95 12.34 -3.97 -1.97
CA THR A 95 12.95 -4.61 -3.14
C THR A 95 13.77 -5.80 -2.69
N GLU A 96 13.66 -6.90 -3.42
CA GLU A 96 14.57 -8.02 -3.31
C GLU A 96 15.84 -7.72 -4.13
N GLU A 97 16.99 -7.97 -3.52
CA GLU A 97 18.28 -7.97 -4.22
C GLU A 97 18.40 -9.27 -5.01
N ASP A 98 18.73 -9.18 -6.30
CA ASP A 98 19.07 -10.36 -7.08
C ASP A 98 20.46 -10.92 -6.71
N GLU A 99 20.82 -12.04 -7.35
CA GLU A 99 22.12 -12.68 -7.22
C GLU A 99 23.31 -11.78 -7.59
N ASN A 100 23.07 -10.65 -8.27
CA ASN A 100 24.07 -9.64 -8.62
C ASN A 100 24.05 -8.43 -7.67
N GLY A 101 23.18 -8.44 -6.65
CA GLY A 101 23.01 -7.33 -5.70
C GLY A 101 22.24 -6.14 -6.26
N GLU A 102 21.54 -6.30 -7.39
CA GLU A 102 20.68 -5.27 -7.97
C GLU A 102 19.24 -5.43 -7.47
N ASN A 103 18.63 -4.34 -7.01
CA ASN A 103 17.24 -4.33 -6.56
C ASN A 103 16.29 -4.42 -7.77
N THR A 104 15.86 -5.62 -8.13
CA THR A 104 15.15 -5.87 -9.40
C THR A 104 13.67 -6.17 -9.26
N LYS A 105 13.18 -6.65 -8.10
CA LYS A 105 11.76 -7.03 -7.93
C LYS A 105 11.18 -6.49 -6.62
N VAL A 106 9.95 -5.97 -6.68
CA VAL A 106 9.18 -5.63 -5.47
C VAL A 106 8.46 -6.88 -4.99
N ASP A 107 8.69 -7.27 -3.73
CA ASP A 107 7.88 -8.31 -3.09
C ASP A 107 6.47 -7.77 -2.86
N THR A 108 5.59 -8.06 -3.82
CA THR A 108 4.21 -7.56 -3.84
C THR A 108 3.36 -8.22 -2.75
N TYR A 109 3.70 -9.45 -2.32
CA TYR A 109 2.96 -10.17 -1.29
C TYR A 109 3.21 -9.50 0.06
N LEU A 110 4.48 -9.31 0.40
CA LEU A 110 4.88 -8.66 1.63
C LEU A 110 4.41 -7.21 1.67
N LEU A 111 4.51 -6.48 0.56
CA LEU A 111 3.99 -5.12 0.44
C LEU A 111 2.49 -5.04 0.74
N ASN A 112 1.69 -5.90 0.10
CA ASN A 112 0.24 -5.95 0.33
C ASN A 112 -0.08 -6.31 1.79
N GLN A 113 0.66 -7.25 2.38
CA GLN A 113 0.47 -7.63 3.78
C GLN A 113 0.82 -6.47 4.74
N GLN A 114 1.96 -5.82 4.54
CA GLN A 114 2.39 -4.69 5.36
C GLN A 114 1.38 -3.54 5.31
N PHE A 115 0.87 -3.23 4.12
CA PHE A 115 -0.14 -2.19 3.99
C PHE A 115 -1.48 -2.58 4.63
N TRP A 116 -1.88 -3.85 4.54
CA TRP A 116 -3.08 -4.34 5.23
C TRP A 116 -2.96 -4.24 6.76
N GLU A 117 -1.78 -4.58 7.31
CA GLU A 117 -1.48 -4.43 8.73
C GLU A 117 -1.46 -2.96 9.14
N PHE A 118 -0.89 -2.07 8.33
CA PHE A 118 -0.98 -0.63 8.56
C PHE A 118 -2.45 -0.21 8.73
N LEU A 119 -3.34 -0.55 7.80
CA LEU A 119 -4.77 -0.22 7.91
C LEU A 119 -5.40 -0.81 9.19
N LYS A 120 -5.00 -2.03 9.60
CA LYS A 120 -5.46 -2.67 10.85
C LYS A 120 -5.00 -1.87 12.07
N THR A 121 -3.72 -1.46 12.12
CA THR A 121 -3.14 -0.72 13.26
C THR A 121 -3.71 0.70 13.39
N THR A 122 -3.99 1.38 12.27
CA THR A 122 -4.76 2.64 12.22
C THR A 122 -6.21 2.46 12.69
N GLY A 123 -6.65 1.21 12.91
CA GLY A 123 -7.96 0.87 13.44
C GLY A 123 -9.06 0.77 12.38
N ILE A 124 -8.74 0.70 11.09
CA ILE A 124 -9.74 0.52 10.04
C ILE A 124 -10.24 -0.92 10.10
N ALA A 125 -11.50 -1.11 10.55
CA ALA A 125 -12.03 -2.44 10.87
C ALA A 125 -12.56 -3.22 9.65
N SER A 126 -13.01 -2.52 8.61
CA SER A 126 -13.73 -3.10 7.47
C SER A 126 -13.06 -2.78 6.15
N HIS A 127 -13.29 -3.60 5.13
CA HIS A 127 -12.86 -3.39 3.74
C HIS A 127 -11.34 -3.24 3.51
N ARG A 128 -10.48 -3.58 4.48
CA ARG A 128 -9.02 -3.49 4.35
C ARG A 128 -8.50 -4.16 3.07
N SER A 129 -8.94 -5.40 2.78
CA SER A 129 -8.51 -6.10 1.56
C SER A 129 -8.94 -5.40 0.28
N ALA A 130 -10.12 -4.79 0.26
CA ALA A 130 -10.58 -4.04 -0.90
C ALA A 130 -9.74 -2.76 -1.13
N ILE A 131 -9.38 -2.08 -0.04
CA ILE A 131 -8.52 -0.89 -0.09
C ILE A 131 -7.13 -1.26 -0.62
N VAL A 132 -6.52 -2.32 -0.10
CA VAL A 132 -5.19 -2.80 -0.53
C VAL A 132 -5.24 -3.18 -2.02
N LYS A 133 -6.23 -3.97 -2.45
CA LYS A 133 -6.40 -4.36 -3.85
C LYS A 133 -6.54 -3.13 -4.76
N ALA A 134 -7.40 -2.18 -4.41
CA ALA A 134 -7.60 -0.97 -5.20
C ALA A 134 -6.32 -0.12 -5.32
N VAL A 135 -5.60 0.06 -4.21
CA VAL A 135 -4.34 0.82 -4.18
C VAL A 135 -3.26 0.11 -5.00
N CYS A 136 -3.08 -1.19 -4.80
CA CYS A 136 -2.11 -2.00 -5.56
C CYS A 136 -2.36 -1.90 -7.06
N GLU A 137 -3.60 -2.13 -7.52
CA GLU A 137 -3.94 -2.06 -8.93
C GLU A 137 -3.73 -0.66 -9.53
N LYS A 138 -3.99 0.39 -8.75
CA LYS A 138 -3.77 1.77 -9.19
C LYS A 138 -2.29 2.14 -9.27
N VAL A 139 -1.48 1.66 -8.34
CA VAL A 139 -0.02 1.87 -8.40
C VAL A 139 0.54 1.06 -9.56
N ALA A 140 0.12 -0.19 -9.71
CA ALA A 140 0.52 -1.09 -10.80
C ALA A 140 0.21 -0.54 -12.19
N SER A 141 -0.95 0.13 -12.38
CA SER A 141 -1.29 0.73 -13.67
C SER A 141 -0.31 1.83 -14.10
N ASN A 142 0.38 2.46 -13.14
CA ASN A 142 1.40 3.49 -13.38
C ASN A 142 2.83 2.93 -13.31
N TYR A 143 3.04 1.90 -12.49
CA TYR A 143 4.33 1.27 -12.20
C TYR A 143 4.18 -0.25 -12.22
N PRO A 144 4.37 -0.91 -13.38
CA PRO A 144 4.13 -2.35 -13.53
C PRO A 144 4.92 -3.24 -12.55
N ALA A 145 6.06 -2.76 -12.04
CA ALA A 145 6.89 -3.48 -11.07
C ALA A 145 6.18 -3.79 -9.73
N PHE A 146 5.06 -3.14 -9.43
CA PHE A 146 4.26 -3.30 -8.20
C PHE A 146 3.13 -4.33 -8.34
N HIS A 147 3.12 -5.13 -9.40
CA HIS A 147 2.12 -6.16 -9.63
C HIS A 147 2.76 -7.48 -10.05
N ASP A 148 2.47 -8.52 -9.28
CA ASP A 148 2.73 -9.90 -9.63
C ASP A 148 1.38 -10.62 -9.76
N ALA A 149 1.02 -11.00 -10.99
CA ALA A 149 -0.28 -11.56 -11.30
C ALA A 149 -0.47 -12.96 -10.68
N ASN A 150 0.62 -13.69 -10.47
CA ASN A 150 0.58 -15.09 -10.05
C ASN A 150 0.72 -15.26 -8.52
N ILE A 151 0.89 -14.15 -7.79
CA ILE A 151 1.27 -14.18 -6.37
C ILE A 151 0.19 -14.74 -5.42
N TYR A 152 -1.02 -14.93 -5.94
CA TYR A 152 -2.15 -15.52 -5.21
C TYR A 152 -2.73 -16.75 -5.92
N ASP A 153 -2.07 -17.27 -6.95
CA ASP A 153 -2.56 -18.37 -7.79
C ASP A 153 -2.26 -19.77 -7.19
N ASP A 154 -1.67 -19.85 -6.00
CA ASP A 154 -1.23 -21.12 -5.37
C ASP A 154 -2.36 -22.02 -4.81
N ASP A 155 -3.64 -21.79 -5.15
CA ASP A 155 -4.78 -22.56 -4.60
C ASP A 155 -5.78 -23.07 -5.66
N ASP A 156 -5.34 -23.54 -6.83
CA ASP A 156 -6.22 -24.23 -7.81
C ASP A 156 -5.57 -25.50 -8.45
N GLU A 157 -4.72 -26.22 -7.71
CA GLU A 157 -4.34 -27.62 -8.05
C GLU A 157 -4.54 -28.54 -6.83
N GLU A 158 -5.80 -28.83 -6.50
CA GLU A 158 -6.18 -30.11 -5.86
C GLU A 158 -6.96 -30.94 -6.90
N ASP A 159 -6.31 -31.97 -7.45
CA ASP A 159 -6.91 -33.09 -8.20
C ASP A 159 -6.84 -34.36 -7.34
#